data_AF-A0A959L6M5-F1
#
_entry.id   AF-A0A959L6M5-F1
#
_cell.length_a   1.000
_cell.length_b   1.000
_cell.length_c   1.000
_cell.angle_alpha   90.00
_cell.angle_beta   90.00
_cell.angle_gamma   90.00
#
_symmetry.space_group_name_H-M   'P 1'
#
loop_
_entity.id
_entity.type
_entity.pdbx_description
1 polymer ?
#
loop_
_entity_poly.entity_id
_entity_poly.type
_entity_poly.pdbx_seq_one_letter_code
_entity_poly.pdbx_strand_id
1 'polypeptide(L)'
;MKRFVQLFEALDQTTKTKAKVSALADYFQEAPSSDKLWAIALLSHKRPKRSVTMTLLRTWAAEEGNLPLWLFEESYHIVGDLAEAIALVLPRPEKTSDKSLTEWIELLIDLGNKNDDEKKAIITDAWAGMDHRERFIFNKIITGGFRVGVSSKLVTRALAIVTNIEENVIMHRLMGNWTP
;
A
#
# COMPACT_ATOMS: atom_id res chain seq x y z
N MET A 1 -2.31 -5.66 7.43
CA MET A 1 -1.90 -4.28 7.10
C MET A 1 -0.83 -3.72 8.02
N LYS A 2 -1.03 -3.76 9.34
CA LYS A 2 -0.13 -3.14 10.36
C LYS A 2 1.36 -3.43 10.18
N ARG A 3 1.74 -4.70 9.98
CA ARG A 3 3.14 -5.11 9.71
C ARG A 3 3.71 -4.48 8.44
N PHE A 4 2.90 -4.37 7.38
CA PHE A 4 3.33 -3.78 6.12
C PHE A 4 3.47 -2.25 6.23
N VAL A 5 2.61 -1.59 7.01
CA VAL A 5 2.75 -0.18 7.34
C VAL A 5 4.06 0.08 8.09
N GLN A 6 4.37 -0.73 9.11
CA GLN A 6 5.65 -0.65 9.83
C GLN A 6 6.86 -0.85 8.92
N LEU A 7 6.79 -1.82 8.01
CA LEU A 7 7.83 -2.02 6.98
C LEU A 7 7.98 -0.76 6.13
N PHE A 8 6.89 -0.20 5.62
CA PHE A 8 6.93 1.00 4.79
C PHE A 8 7.60 2.17 5.52
N GLU A 9 7.21 2.44 6.77
CA GLU A 9 7.81 3.50 7.59
C GLU A 9 9.32 3.30 7.77
N ALA A 10 9.73 2.07 8.11
CA ALA A 10 11.15 1.74 8.27
C ALA A 10 11.95 1.96 6.99
N LEU A 11 11.34 1.74 5.82
CA LEU A 11 11.98 1.94 4.51
C LEU A 11 12.05 3.41 4.10
N ASP A 12 11.03 4.19 4.47
CA ASP A 12 10.92 5.61 4.12
C ASP A 12 11.82 6.49 5.01
N GLN A 13 11.93 6.15 6.29
CA GLN A 13 12.75 6.88 7.28
C GLN A 13 14.26 6.65 7.14
N THR A 14 14.71 5.80 6.21
CA THR A 14 16.13 5.47 6.05
C THR A 14 16.62 5.62 4.61
N THR A 15 17.82 6.18 4.48
CA THR A 15 18.56 6.21 3.21
C THR A 15 19.60 5.09 3.13
N LYS A 16 19.85 4.35 4.23
CA LYS A 16 20.90 3.33 4.31
C LYS A 16 20.44 2.02 3.67
N THR A 17 21.09 1.62 2.58
CA THR A 17 20.79 0.37 1.86
C THR A 17 20.76 -0.87 2.75
N LYS A 18 21.72 -1.01 3.66
CA LYS A 18 21.77 -2.17 4.59
C LYS A 18 20.57 -2.19 5.55
N ALA A 19 20.13 -1.03 6.03
CA ALA A 19 18.97 -0.93 6.90
C ALA A 19 17.67 -1.33 6.17
N LYS A 20 17.52 -0.90 4.91
CA LYS A 20 16.38 -1.32 4.07
C LYS A 20 16.33 -2.83 3.85
N VAL A 21 17.49 -3.43 3.57
CA VAL A 21 17.60 -4.88 3.40
C VAL A 21 17.24 -5.62 4.68
N SER A 22 17.69 -5.13 5.85
CA SER A 22 17.32 -5.72 7.15
C SER A 22 15.81 -5.66 7.37
N ALA A 23 15.20 -4.48 7.24
CA ALA A 23 13.75 -4.31 7.45
C ALA A 23 12.91 -5.22 6.53
N LEU A 24 13.33 -5.37 5.26
CA LEU A 24 12.71 -6.31 4.34
C LEU A 24 12.88 -7.77 4.78
N ALA A 25 14.08 -8.16 5.22
CA ALA A 25 14.35 -9.51 5.69
C ALA A 25 13.53 -9.84 6.94
N ASP A 26 13.45 -8.92 7.90
CA ASP A 26 12.66 -9.06 9.13
C ASP A 26 11.17 -9.27 8.79
N TYR A 27 10.62 -8.45 7.89
CA TYR A 27 9.26 -8.64 7.40
C TYR A 27 9.06 -10.00 6.69
N PHE A 28 10.00 -10.42 5.84
CA PHE A 28 9.95 -11.70 5.14
C PHE A 28 10.22 -12.92 6.03
N GLN A 29 10.67 -12.75 7.26
CA GLN A 29 10.71 -13.83 8.25
C GLN A 29 9.35 -13.97 8.94
N GLU A 30 8.80 -12.86 9.42
CA GLU A 30 7.66 -12.90 10.35
C GLU A 30 6.28 -12.92 9.69
N ALA A 31 6.12 -12.33 8.49
CA ALA A 31 4.79 -12.17 7.90
C ALA A 31 4.14 -13.53 7.49
N PRO A 32 2.81 -13.60 7.33
CA PRO A 32 2.16 -14.71 6.66
C PRO A 32 2.65 -14.86 5.21
N SER A 33 2.67 -16.08 4.68
CA SER A 33 3.16 -16.35 3.31
C SER A 33 2.44 -15.55 2.23
N SER A 34 1.13 -15.35 2.37
CA SER A 34 0.31 -14.54 1.47
C SER A 34 0.69 -13.05 1.51
N ASP A 35 0.90 -12.51 2.71
CA ASP A 35 1.31 -11.11 2.91
C ASP A 35 2.74 -10.88 2.39
N LYS A 36 3.63 -11.87 2.49
CA LYS A 36 4.98 -11.82 1.89
C LYS A 36 4.90 -11.70 0.38
N LEU A 37 4.09 -12.56 -0.24
CA LEU A 37 3.96 -12.62 -1.69
C LEU A 37 3.43 -11.28 -2.26
N TRP A 38 2.40 -10.71 -1.64
CA TRP A 38 1.90 -9.39 -2.01
C TRP A 38 2.86 -8.25 -1.73
N ALA A 39 3.59 -8.28 -0.61
CA ALA A 39 4.62 -7.27 -0.33
C ALA A 39 5.74 -7.30 -1.38
N ILE A 40 6.21 -8.50 -1.77
CA ILE A 40 7.19 -8.68 -2.85
C ILE A 40 6.63 -8.10 -4.16
N ALA A 41 5.36 -8.37 -4.47
CA ALA A 41 4.72 -7.87 -5.68
C ALA A 41 4.69 -6.33 -5.71
N LEU A 42 4.15 -5.71 -4.65
CA LEU A 42 4.02 -4.26 -4.52
C LEU A 42 5.37 -3.54 -4.62
N LEU A 43 6.40 -4.06 -3.93
CA LEU A 43 7.76 -3.52 -3.92
C LEU A 43 8.52 -3.78 -5.23
N SER A 44 8.13 -4.81 -5.98
CA SER A 44 8.66 -5.11 -7.33
C SER A 44 7.85 -4.46 -8.45
N HIS A 45 7.00 -3.48 -8.12
CA HIS A 45 6.12 -2.77 -9.04
C HIS A 45 5.06 -3.64 -9.76
N LYS A 46 4.81 -4.88 -9.30
CA LYS A 46 3.69 -5.72 -9.73
C LYS A 46 2.47 -5.40 -8.87
N ARG A 47 1.46 -4.76 -9.45
CA ARG A 47 0.31 -4.26 -8.71
C ARG A 47 -1.01 -4.77 -9.29
N PRO A 48 -2.06 -4.91 -8.44
CA PRO A 48 -3.41 -5.10 -8.93
C PRO A 48 -3.82 -4.01 -9.93
N LYS A 49 -4.71 -4.36 -10.85
CA LYS A 49 -5.30 -3.38 -11.77
C LYS A 49 -6.07 -2.34 -10.95
N ARG A 50 -5.88 -1.05 -11.25
CA ARG A 50 -6.61 0.03 -10.58
C ARG A 50 -8.11 -0.09 -10.87
N SER A 51 -8.90 -0.24 -9.82
CA SER A 51 -10.37 -0.36 -9.88
C SER A 51 -11.09 0.98 -9.61
N VAL A 52 -10.42 1.94 -8.96
CA VAL A 52 -10.97 3.25 -8.58
C VAL A 52 -10.14 4.36 -9.23
N THR A 53 -10.82 5.37 -9.80
CA THR A 53 -10.15 6.54 -10.40
C THR A 53 -9.73 7.55 -9.34
N MET A 54 -8.72 8.37 -9.65
CA MET A 54 -8.30 9.43 -8.74
C MET A 54 -9.40 10.47 -8.52
N THR A 55 -10.22 10.76 -9.54
CA THR A 55 -11.34 11.71 -9.42
C THR A 55 -12.34 11.25 -8.37
N LEU A 56 -12.75 9.97 -8.41
CA LEU A 56 -13.66 9.41 -7.42
C LEU A 56 -13.09 9.49 -6.01
N LEU A 57 -11.81 9.13 -5.82
CA LEU A 57 -11.16 9.21 -4.52
C LEU A 57 -11.14 10.64 -3.95
N ARG A 58 -10.90 11.65 -4.79
CA ARG A 58 -10.94 13.06 -4.37
C ARG A 58 -12.34 13.46 -3.90
N THR A 59 -13.36 13.13 -4.69
CA THR A 59 -14.75 13.41 -4.35
C THR A 59 -15.15 12.76 -3.03
N TRP A 60 -14.88 11.46 -2.86
CA TRP A 60 -15.25 10.74 -1.65
C TRP A 60 -14.47 11.23 -0.42
N ALA A 61 -13.19 11.53 -0.55
CA ALA A 61 -12.40 12.07 0.55
C ALA A 61 -12.88 13.47 0.99
N ALA A 62 -13.26 14.32 0.03
CA ALA A 62 -13.83 15.63 0.32
C ALA A 62 -15.18 15.50 1.06
N GLU A 63 -16.05 14.60 0.61
CA GLU A 63 -17.33 14.30 1.26
C GLU A 63 -17.15 13.77 2.68
N GLU A 64 -16.29 12.77 2.89
CA GLU A 64 -16.02 12.19 4.21
C GLU A 64 -15.33 13.20 5.16
N GLY A 65 -14.50 14.08 4.61
CA GLY A 65 -13.88 15.18 5.37
C GLY A 65 -14.82 16.36 5.64
N ASN A 66 -16.05 16.35 5.13
CA ASN A 66 -17.00 17.47 5.15
C ASN A 66 -16.39 18.76 4.57
N LEU A 67 -15.65 18.63 3.47
CA LEU A 67 -15.00 19.72 2.75
C LEU A 67 -15.63 19.89 1.37
N PRO A 68 -15.78 21.13 0.87
CA PRO A 68 -16.08 21.32 -0.54
C PRO A 68 -14.90 20.83 -1.39
N LEU A 69 -15.19 20.21 -2.54
CA LEU A 69 -14.17 19.58 -3.40
C LEU A 69 -13.01 20.52 -3.76
N TRP A 70 -13.30 21.78 -4.07
CA TRP A 70 -12.27 22.76 -4.41
C TRP A 70 -11.25 22.95 -3.27
N LEU A 71 -11.68 22.90 -2.00
CA LEU A 71 -10.79 23.06 -0.86
C LEU A 71 -9.89 21.83 -0.66
N PHE A 72 -10.44 20.65 -0.94
CA PHE A 72 -9.63 19.43 -0.99
C PHE A 72 -8.57 19.51 -2.08
N GLU A 73 -8.93 19.98 -3.28
CA GLU A 73 -7.99 20.11 -4.40
C GLU A 73 -6.87 21.11 -4.11
N GLU A 74 -7.18 22.28 -3.55
CA GLU A 74 -6.18 23.24 -3.08
C GLU A 74 -5.26 22.62 -2.00
N SER A 75 -5.83 21.87 -1.06
CA SER A 75 -5.04 21.19 -0.02
C SER A 75 -4.12 20.14 -0.63
N TYR A 76 -4.60 19.37 -1.60
CA TYR A 76 -3.80 18.39 -2.33
C TYR A 76 -2.62 19.04 -3.07
N HIS A 77 -2.79 20.23 -3.65
CA HIS A 77 -1.69 20.96 -4.30
C HIS A 77 -0.56 21.31 -3.33
N ILE A 78 -0.87 21.60 -2.07
CA ILE A 78 0.12 21.87 -1.03
C ILE A 78 0.80 20.58 -0.55
N VAL A 79 0.04 19.50 -0.35
CA VAL A 79 0.57 18.21 0.12
C VAL A 79 1.42 17.51 -0.94
N GLY A 80 1.05 17.61 -2.22
CA GLY A 80 1.77 17.01 -3.35
C GLY A 80 1.58 15.50 -3.51
N ASP A 81 0.81 14.86 -2.63
CA ASP A 81 0.53 13.42 -2.62
C ASP A 81 -0.94 13.15 -2.30
N LEU A 82 -1.64 12.51 -3.24
CA LEU A 82 -3.08 12.28 -3.11
C LEU A 82 -3.38 11.32 -1.96
N ALA A 83 -2.54 10.30 -1.76
CA ALA A 83 -2.76 9.32 -0.70
C ALA A 83 -2.67 9.97 0.69
N GLU A 84 -1.72 10.90 0.84
CA GLU A 84 -1.49 11.67 2.06
C GLU A 84 -2.60 12.69 2.28
N ALA A 85 -2.97 13.45 1.25
CA ALA A 85 -4.07 14.42 1.33
C ALA A 85 -5.37 13.76 1.78
N ILE A 86 -5.71 12.59 1.22
CA ILE A 86 -6.87 11.80 1.68
C ILE A 86 -6.69 11.39 3.14
N ALA A 87 -5.54 10.84 3.52
CA ALA A 87 -5.29 10.38 4.89
C ALA A 87 -5.36 11.50 5.94
N LEU A 88 -5.07 12.75 5.56
CA LEU A 88 -5.10 13.94 6.42
C LEU A 88 -6.50 14.53 6.61
N VAL A 89 -7.34 14.55 5.56
CA VAL A 89 -8.67 15.19 5.64
C VAL A 89 -9.74 14.31 6.28
N LEU A 90 -9.54 12.99 6.27
CA LEU A 90 -10.54 12.05 6.76
C LEU A 90 -10.70 12.15 8.29
N PRO A 91 -11.93 12.04 8.82
CA PRO A 91 -12.21 12.12 10.25
C PRO A 91 -11.50 10.99 11.01
N ARG A 92 -11.36 11.13 12.33
CA ARG A 92 -10.74 10.07 13.16
C ARG A 92 -11.48 8.74 12.97
N PRO A 93 -10.76 7.61 12.87
CA PRO A 93 -11.41 6.31 12.71
C PRO A 93 -12.26 5.98 13.94
N GLU A 94 -13.46 5.51 13.71
CA GLU A 94 -14.41 5.08 14.76
C GLU A 94 -14.21 3.62 15.16
N LYS A 95 -13.55 2.84 14.29
CA LYS A 95 -13.29 1.42 14.46
C LYS A 95 -11.84 1.10 14.08
N THR A 96 -11.40 -0.11 14.39
CA THR A 96 -10.10 -0.63 13.97
C THR A 96 -10.29 -1.89 13.15
N SER A 97 -9.50 -2.06 12.11
CA SER A 97 -9.45 -3.29 11.32
C SER A 97 -8.17 -4.08 11.60
N ASP A 98 -8.31 -5.40 11.70
CA ASP A 98 -7.18 -6.33 11.79
C ASP A 98 -6.87 -7.05 10.48
N LYS A 99 -7.51 -6.64 9.37
CA LYS A 99 -7.28 -7.21 8.04
C LYS A 99 -5.79 -7.16 7.66
N SER A 100 -5.31 -8.29 7.16
CA SER A 100 -3.98 -8.53 6.59
C SER A 100 -3.74 -7.71 5.31
N LEU A 101 -2.49 -7.68 4.82
CA LEU A 101 -2.21 -7.01 3.54
C LEU A 101 -2.97 -7.70 2.39
N THR A 102 -2.96 -9.03 2.40
CA THR A 102 -3.68 -9.86 1.42
C THR A 102 -5.16 -9.53 1.38
N GLU A 103 -5.85 -9.51 2.52
CA GLU A 103 -7.30 -9.25 2.57
C GLU A 103 -7.67 -7.87 2.00
N TRP A 104 -6.85 -6.85 2.23
CA TRP A 104 -7.07 -5.54 1.63
C TRP A 104 -6.85 -5.53 0.12
N ILE A 105 -5.83 -6.24 -0.36
CA ILE A 105 -5.56 -6.33 -1.80
C ILE A 105 -6.66 -7.11 -2.52
N GLU A 106 -7.10 -8.23 -1.95
CA GLU A 106 -8.21 -9.02 -2.49
C GLU A 106 -9.50 -8.20 -2.56
N LEU A 107 -9.78 -7.43 -1.50
CA LEU A 107 -10.90 -6.47 -1.50
C LEU A 107 -10.76 -5.46 -2.65
N LEU A 108 -9.58 -4.88 -2.86
CA LEU A 108 -9.34 -3.92 -3.96
C LEU A 108 -9.44 -4.54 -5.36
N ILE A 109 -9.10 -5.83 -5.50
CA ILE A 109 -9.27 -6.59 -6.74
C ILE A 109 -10.76 -6.81 -7.01
N ASP A 110 -11.54 -7.20 -6.00
CA ASP A 110 -12.98 -7.44 -6.11
C ASP A 110 -13.77 -6.17 -6.48
N LEU A 111 -13.27 -4.98 -6.10
CA LEU A 111 -13.85 -3.69 -6.52
C LEU A 111 -13.92 -3.53 -8.04
N GLY A 112 -13.07 -4.22 -8.81
CA GLY A 112 -13.08 -4.14 -10.27
C GLY A 112 -14.40 -4.53 -10.92
N ASN A 113 -15.22 -5.33 -10.24
CA ASN A 113 -16.50 -5.84 -10.73
C ASN A 113 -17.72 -5.06 -10.22
N LYS A 114 -17.50 -4.02 -9.41
CA LYS A 114 -18.57 -3.28 -8.74
C LYS A 114 -18.88 -1.96 -9.42
N ASN A 115 -20.07 -1.41 -9.17
CA ASN A 115 -20.41 -0.05 -9.57
C ASN A 115 -19.78 0.99 -8.63
N ASP A 116 -19.88 2.27 -8.98
CA ASP A 116 -19.18 3.32 -8.24
C ASP A 116 -19.77 3.60 -6.85
N ASP A 117 -21.07 3.38 -6.63
CA ASP A 117 -21.71 3.52 -5.31
C ASP A 117 -21.25 2.40 -4.36
N GLU A 118 -21.17 1.17 -4.85
CA GLU A 118 -20.63 0.03 -4.12
C GLU A 118 -19.15 0.23 -3.77
N LYS A 119 -18.35 0.71 -4.73
CA LYS A 119 -16.94 1.04 -4.49
C LYS A 119 -16.80 2.12 -3.42
N LYS A 120 -17.62 3.18 -3.51
CA LYS A 120 -17.63 4.26 -2.52
C LYS A 120 -17.87 3.71 -1.12
N ALA A 121 -18.95 2.96 -0.93
CA ALA A 121 -19.31 2.38 0.37
C ALA A 121 -18.19 1.52 0.95
N ILE A 122 -17.54 0.70 0.13
CA ILE A 122 -16.45 -0.18 0.58
C ILE A 122 -15.18 0.62 0.95
N ILE A 123 -14.82 1.63 0.15
CA ILE A 123 -13.63 2.45 0.41
C ILE A 123 -13.82 3.32 1.65
N THR A 124 -14.98 3.95 1.84
CA THR A 124 -15.25 4.76 3.03
C THR A 124 -15.34 3.90 4.28
N ASP A 125 -15.93 2.70 4.20
CA ASP A 125 -15.91 1.73 5.30
C ASP A 125 -14.49 1.29 5.68
N ALA A 126 -13.62 1.09 4.69
CA ALA A 126 -12.22 0.78 4.91
C ALA A 126 -11.49 1.92 5.63
N TRP A 127 -11.67 3.16 5.17
CA TRP A 127 -11.08 4.35 5.80
C TRP A 127 -11.52 4.54 7.24
N ALA A 128 -12.80 4.28 7.55
CA ALA A 128 -13.32 4.38 8.91
C ALA A 128 -12.64 3.41 9.90
N GLY A 129 -12.04 2.32 9.40
CA GLY A 129 -11.34 1.31 10.19
C GLY A 129 -9.82 1.41 10.23
N MET A 130 -9.24 2.50 9.71
CA MET A 130 -7.80 2.66 9.55
C MET A 130 -7.30 3.93 10.23
N ASP A 131 -6.15 3.84 10.89
CA ASP A 131 -5.41 5.03 11.33
C ASP A 131 -4.84 5.83 10.16
N HIS A 132 -4.28 7.00 10.45
CA HIS A 132 -3.72 7.90 9.42
C HIS A 132 -2.67 7.20 8.53
N ARG A 133 -1.80 6.37 9.11
CA ARG A 133 -0.73 5.69 8.36
C ARG A 133 -1.27 4.53 7.54
N GLU A 134 -2.20 3.77 8.11
CA GLU A 134 -2.91 2.72 7.40
C GLU A 134 -3.67 3.28 6.18
N ARG A 135 -4.37 4.41 6.34
CA ARG A 135 -5.04 5.13 5.24
C ARG A 135 -4.06 5.56 4.17
N PHE A 136 -2.94 6.16 4.57
CA PHE A 136 -1.90 6.58 3.62
C PHE A 136 -1.43 5.39 2.77
N ILE A 137 -1.04 4.28 3.40
CA ILE A 137 -0.56 3.10 2.68
C ILE A 137 -1.67 2.43 1.86
N PHE A 138 -2.89 2.33 2.38
CA PHE A 138 -4.02 1.79 1.64
C PHE A 138 -4.29 2.60 0.36
N ASN A 139 -4.31 3.92 0.48
CA ASN A 139 -4.47 4.82 -0.66
C ASN A 139 -3.27 4.74 -1.62
N LYS A 140 -2.06 4.45 -1.13
CA LYS A 140 -0.89 4.16 -2.00
C LYS A 140 -1.07 2.89 -2.82
N ILE A 141 -1.72 1.85 -2.28
CA ILE A 141 -2.06 0.63 -3.02
C ILE A 141 -3.03 0.95 -4.15
N ILE A 142 -4.08 1.72 -3.86
CA ILE A 142 -5.08 2.10 -4.87
C ILE A 142 -4.44 3.00 -5.95
N THR A 143 -3.75 4.05 -5.53
CA THR A 143 -3.18 5.05 -6.45
C THR A 143 -1.90 4.57 -7.14
N GLY A 144 -1.26 3.50 -6.67
CA GLY A 144 0.03 3.04 -7.19
C GLY A 144 1.19 4.03 -6.92
N GLY A 145 1.13 4.77 -5.83
CA GLY A 145 2.11 5.82 -5.51
C GLY A 145 3.33 5.38 -4.72
N PHE A 146 3.77 4.11 -4.74
CA PHE A 146 4.90 3.65 -3.91
C PHE A 146 6.25 4.12 -4.44
N ARG A 147 6.83 5.14 -3.79
CA ARG A 147 8.19 5.64 -4.05
C ARG A 147 9.06 5.52 -2.78
N VAL A 148 9.21 4.31 -2.25
CA VAL A 148 9.96 4.03 -1.00
C VAL A 148 11.48 3.85 -1.19
N GLY A 149 11.99 4.10 -2.40
CA GLY A 149 13.41 3.88 -2.72
C GLY A 149 13.86 2.44 -2.48
N VAL A 150 12.98 1.48 -2.75
CA VAL A 150 13.28 0.03 -2.75
C VAL A 150 13.32 -0.43 -4.20
N SER A 151 14.48 -0.90 -4.64
CA SER A 151 14.61 -1.52 -5.95
C SER A 151 14.38 -3.03 -5.85
N SER A 152 14.03 -3.67 -6.97
CA SER A 152 13.90 -5.13 -7.03
C SER A 152 15.16 -5.85 -6.53
N LYS A 153 16.34 -5.25 -6.73
CA LYS A 153 17.61 -5.79 -6.21
C LYS A 153 17.66 -5.86 -4.68
N LEU A 154 17.08 -4.89 -3.97
CA LEU A 154 17.01 -4.92 -2.51
C LEU A 154 16.04 -6.00 -2.02
N VAL A 155 14.91 -6.17 -2.71
CA VAL A 155 13.96 -7.26 -2.43
C VAL A 155 14.62 -8.61 -2.63
N THR A 156 15.31 -8.82 -3.76
CA THR A 156 16.08 -10.04 -4.06
C THR A 156 17.10 -10.34 -2.96
N ARG A 157 17.87 -9.34 -2.52
CA ARG A 157 18.87 -9.51 -1.47
C ARG A 157 18.25 -9.90 -0.13
N ALA A 158 17.15 -9.27 0.26
CA ALA A 158 16.45 -9.61 1.49
C ALA A 158 15.91 -11.06 1.43
N LEU A 159 15.34 -11.47 0.31
CA LEU A 159 14.88 -12.84 0.11
C LEU A 159 16.02 -13.86 0.12
N ALA A 160 17.18 -13.53 -0.47
CA ALA A 160 18.36 -14.39 -0.42
C ALA A 160 18.82 -14.66 1.02
N ILE A 161 18.81 -13.62 1.87
CA ILE A 161 19.12 -13.75 3.31
C ILE A 161 18.13 -14.68 4.01
N VAL A 162 16.82 -14.45 3.82
CA VAL A 162 15.78 -15.20 4.53
C VAL A 162 15.67 -16.66 4.06
N THR A 163 15.91 -16.92 2.78
CA THR A 163 15.80 -18.26 2.20
C THR A 163 17.11 -19.03 2.19
N ASN A 164 18.24 -18.37 2.47
CA ASN A 164 19.59 -18.90 2.29
C ASN A 164 19.85 -19.44 0.86
N ILE A 165 19.24 -18.78 -0.15
CA ILE A 165 19.40 -19.07 -1.57
C ILE A 165 20.20 -17.93 -2.21
N GLU A 166 21.09 -18.25 -3.15
CA GLU A 166 21.89 -17.24 -3.85
C GLU A 166 21.03 -16.16 -4.54
N GLU A 167 21.48 -14.90 -4.48
CA GLU A 167 20.77 -13.74 -5.05
C GLU A 167 20.42 -13.94 -6.53
N ASN A 168 21.32 -14.54 -7.32
CA ASN A 168 21.10 -14.79 -8.75
C ASN A 168 19.96 -15.78 -9.00
N VAL A 169 19.82 -16.80 -8.16
CA VAL A 169 18.74 -17.80 -8.26
C VAL A 169 17.41 -17.17 -7.88
N ILE A 170 17.36 -16.38 -6.80
CA ILE A 170 16.15 -15.63 -6.42
C ILE A 170 15.74 -14.64 -7.51
N MET A 171 16.70 -13.89 -8.04
CA MET A 171 16.46 -12.94 -9.13
C MET A 171 15.84 -13.65 -10.34
N HIS A 172 16.42 -14.79 -10.75
CA HIS A 172 15.88 -15.60 -11.85
C HIS A 172 14.46 -16.12 -11.58
N ARG A 173 14.14 -16.50 -10.33
CA ARG A 173 12.77 -16.92 -9.96
C ARG A 173 11.75 -15.79 -9.96
N LEU A 174 12.19 -14.58 -9.59
CA LEU A 174 11.35 -13.38 -9.63
C LEU A 174 11.19 -12.84 -11.06
N MET A 175 12.12 -13.17 -11.96
CA MET A 175 12.01 -12.93 -13.39
C MET A 175 10.90 -13.82 -13.97
N GLY A 176 9.93 -13.21 -14.65
CA GLY A 176 8.83 -13.91 -15.31
C GLY A 176 7.43 -13.55 -14.78
N ASN A 177 6.43 -14.17 -15.39
CA ASN A 177 5.03 -14.01 -15.03
C ASN A 177 4.66 -14.96 -13.90
N TRP A 178 4.92 -14.53 -12.67
CA TRP A 178 4.32 -15.11 -11.48
C TRP A 178 3.14 -14.24 -11.02
N THR A 179 2.10 -14.90 -10.55
CA THR A 179 0.92 -14.29 -9.95
C THR A 179 1.05 -14.34 -8.44
N PRO A 180 0.85 -13.22 -7.73
CA PRO A 180 0.75 -13.23 -6.28
C PRO A 180 -0.46 -14.02 -5.77
#